data_AF-A0A969FXM4-F1
#
_entry.id   AF-A0A969FXM4-F1
#
_cell.length_a   1.000
_cell.length_b   1.000
_cell.length_c   1.000
_cell.angle_alpha   90.00
_cell.angle_beta   90.00
_cell.angle_gamma   90.00
#
_symmetry.space_group_name_H-M   'P 1'
#
loop_
_entity.id
_entity.type
_entity.pdbx_description
1 polymer ?
#
loop_
_entity_poly.entity_id
_entity_poly.type
_entity_poly.pdbx_seq_one_letter_code
_entity_poly.pdbx_strand_id
1 'polypeptide(L)'
;MLDEKAKKEMLLKIPHALYICGVRDGDEMNGFTASWVMQGSFKPPLVINCVRSDSGSHAMLKKTGVFSLSFLDNTQKDMAANFFKP
;
A
#
# COMPACT_ATOMS: atom_id res chain seq x y z
N MET A 1 26.09 -16.90 -0.51
CA MET A 1 24.67 -16.58 -0.30
C MET A 1 24.57 -15.25 0.42
N LEU A 2 23.52 -14.47 0.17
CA LEU A 2 23.26 -13.21 0.89
C LEU A 2 22.82 -13.51 2.33
N ASP A 3 23.22 -12.68 3.29
CA ASP A 3 22.74 -12.75 4.68
C ASP A 3 21.32 -12.17 4.78
N GLU A 4 20.34 -13.01 5.12
CA GLU A 4 18.93 -12.62 5.22
C GLU A 4 18.63 -11.66 6.37
N LYS A 5 19.38 -11.75 7.48
CA LYS A 5 19.23 -10.82 8.61
C LYS A 5 19.72 -9.43 8.19
N ALA A 6 20.92 -9.36 7.61
CA ALA A 6 21.49 -8.10 7.14
C ALA A 6 20.61 -7.45 6.05
N LYS A 7 20.08 -8.25 5.12
CA LYS A 7 19.13 -7.81 4.08
C LYS A 7 17.88 -7.19 4.69
N LYS A 8 17.25 -7.85 5.66
CA LYS A 8 16.04 -7.33 6.33
C LYS A 8 16.35 -6.02 7.06
N GLU A 9 17.45 -5.97 7.80
CA GLU A 9 17.86 -4.76 8.53
C GLU A 9 18.07 -3.57 7.58
N MET A 10 18.72 -3.79 6.43
CA MET A 10 18.93 -2.75 5.44
C MET A 10 17.63 -2.26 4.79
N LEU A 11 16.72 -3.16 4.40
CA LEU A 11 15.45 -2.75 3.78
C LEU A 11 14.55 -1.97 4.73
N LEU A 12 14.58 -2.25 6.04
CA LEU A 12 13.82 -1.51 7.04
C LEU A 12 14.31 -0.06 7.26
N LYS A 13 15.48 0.31 6.72
CA LYS A 13 16.00 1.68 6.78
C LYS A 13 15.41 2.60 5.71
N ILE A 14 14.73 2.05 4.69
CA ILE A 14 14.11 2.84 3.64
C ILE A 14 12.93 3.63 4.26
N PRO A 15 12.89 4.96 4.13
CA PRO A 15 11.79 5.74 4.67
C PRO A 15 10.53 5.53 3.82
N HIS A 16 9.39 5.40 4.51
CA HIS A 16 8.09 5.27 3.87
C HIS A 16 7.09 6.23 4.51
N ALA A 17 6.33 6.94 3.67
CA ALA A 17 5.07 7.52 4.11
C ALA A 17 4.01 6.42 4.30
N LEU A 18 2.96 6.74 5.04
CA LEU A 18 1.80 5.86 5.20
C LEU A 18 0.62 6.42 4.41
N TYR A 19 -0.09 5.51 3.75
CA TYR A 19 -1.27 5.77 2.97
C TYR A 19 -2.36 4.78 3.37
N ILE A 20 -3.62 5.16 3.19
CA ILE A 20 -4.72 4.19 3.14
C ILE A 20 -5.07 3.95 1.68
N CYS A 21 -4.94 2.69 1.23
CA CYS A 21 -5.37 2.26 -0.08
C CYS A 21 -6.80 1.70 0.00
N GLY A 22 -7.73 2.35 -0.69
CA GLY A 22 -9.13 1.92 -0.78
C GLY A 22 -9.40 1.13 -2.06
N VAL A 23 -10.20 0.08 -1.95
CA VAL A 23 -10.65 -0.77 -3.07
C VAL A 23 -12.14 -1.04 -2.94
N ARG A 24 -12.82 -1.22 -4.08
CA ARG A 24 -14.25 -1.52 -4.12
C ARG A 24 -14.58 -2.43 -5.30
N ASP A 25 -15.45 -3.41 -5.09
CA ASP A 25 -16.04 -4.28 -6.10
C ASP A 25 -17.56 -4.38 -5.87
N GLY A 26 -18.34 -3.63 -6.65
CA GLY A 26 -19.78 -3.48 -6.37
C GLY A 26 -20.02 -2.83 -5.01
N ASP A 27 -20.77 -3.53 -4.15
CA ASP A 27 -21.08 -3.10 -2.77
C ASP A 27 -19.99 -3.51 -1.76
N GLU A 28 -19.06 -4.39 -2.14
CA GLU A 28 -17.95 -4.78 -1.29
C GLU A 28 -16.84 -3.74 -1.34
N MET A 29 -16.34 -3.33 -0.17
CA MET A 29 -15.22 -2.41 -0.07
C MET A 29 -14.21 -2.86 0.97
N ASN A 30 -12.95 -2.51 0.73
CA ASN A 30 -11.89 -2.71 1.71
C ASN A 30 -10.93 -1.52 1.73
N GLY A 31 -10.22 -1.35 2.85
CA GLY A 31 -9.12 -0.42 2.99
C GLY A 31 -7.93 -1.12 3.65
N PHE A 32 -6.71 -0.77 3.24
CA PHE A 32 -5.50 -1.28 3.88
C PHE A 32 -4.41 -0.23 3.94
N THR A 33 -3.56 -0.29 4.96
CA THR A 33 -2.38 0.58 5.04
C THR A 33 -1.36 0.19 3.99
N ALA A 34 -0.96 1.14 3.15
CA ALA A 34 0.07 1.00 2.13
C ALA A 34 1.28 1.87 2.47
N SER A 35 2.48 1.39 2.13
CA SER A 35 3.76 2.10 2.35
C SER A 35 4.70 2.00 1.14
N TRP A 36 4.51 1.01 0.27
CA TRP A 36 5.28 0.82 -0.96
C TRP A 36 4.59 1.51 -2.13
N VAL A 37 4.60 2.84 -2.06
CA VAL A 37 4.01 3.74 -3.05
C VAL A 37 5.08 4.68 -3.59
N MET A 38 5.15 4.85 -4.91
CA MET A 38 6.05 5.81 -5.56
C MET A 38 5.45 6.39 -6.84
N GLN A 39 5.88 7.60 -7.22
CA GLN A 39 5.59 8.13 -8.56
C GLN A 39 6.37 7.31 -9.60
N GLY A 40 5.68 6.84 -10.63
CA GLY A 40 6.28 6.05 -11.72
C GLY A 40 6.58 6.86 -12.99
N SER A 41 5.93 8.02 -13.18
CA SER A 41 6.16 8.90 -14.33
C SER A 41 5.53 10.29 -14.10
N PHE A 42 6.09 11.29 -14.78
CA PHE A 42 5.50 12.64 -14.90
C PHE A 42 4.48 12.73 -16.04
N LYS A 43 4.76 12.11 -17.19
CA LYS A 43 3.90 12.14 -18.38
C LYS A 43 3.90 10.76 -19.08
N PRO A 44 2.77 10.02 -19.10
CA PRO A 44 1.56 10.31 -18.33
C PRO A 44 1.86 10.27 -16.81
N PRO A 45 1.08 10.95 -15.96
CA PRO A 45 1.28 10.90 -14.52
C PRO A 45 0.95 9.49 -14.01
N LEU A 46 1.93 8.78 -13.47
CA LEU A 46 1.76 7.41 -12.98
C LEU A 46 2.13 7.29 -11.50
N VAL A 47 1.40 6.44 -10.80
CA VAL A 47 1.68 6.00 -9.43
C VAL A 47 1.78 4.49 -9.40
N ILE A 48 2.78 3.97 -8.69
CA ILE A 48 2.97 2.55 -8.44
C ILE A 48 2.62 2.28 -6.98
N ASN A 49 1.78 1.28 -6.74
CA ASN A 49 1.38 0.81 -5.40
C ASN A 49 1.58 -0.71 -5.34
N CYS A 50 2.50 -1.18 -4.51
CA CYS A 50 2.75 -2.61 -4.34
C CYS A 50 1.75 -3.23 -3.36
N VAL A 51 0.96 -4.19 -3.84
CA VAL A 51 -0.07 -4.85 -3.05
C VAL A 51 0.25 -6.33 -2.92
N ARG A 52 0.09 -6.87 -1.71
CA ARG A 52 0.24 -8.30 -1.43
C ARG A 52 -0.68 -9.14 -2.31
N SER A 53 -0.12 -10.02 -3.13
CA SER A 53 -0.86 -10.81 -4.12
C SER A 53 -1.85 -11.81 -3.52
N ASP A 54 -1.64 -12.20 -2.27
CA ASP A 54 -2.48 -13.12 -1.49
C ASP A 54 -3.61 -12.43 -0.71
N SER A 55 -3.83 -11.12 -0.92
CA SER A 55 -4.88 -10.35 -0.24
C SER A 55 -6.20 -10.29 -1.03
N GLY A 56 -7.33 -10.20 -0.31
CA GLY A 56 -8.64 -9.93 -0.93
C GLY A 56 -8.65 -8.60 -1.71
N SER A 57 -7.95 -7.59 -1.19
CA SER A 57 -7.78 -6.30 -1.89
C SER A 57 -7.08 -6.45 -3.24
N HIS A 58 -6.06 -7.30 -3.34
CA HIS A 58 -5.41 -7.57 -4.64
C HIS A 58 -6.37 -8.22 -5.64
N ALA A 59 -7.23 -9.14 -5.20
CA ALA A 59 -8.27 -9.71 -6.07
C ALA A 59 -9.25 -8.64 -6.56
N MET A 60 -9.73 -7.75 -5.67
CA MET A 60 -10.60 -6.62 -6.03
C MET A 60 -9.92 -5.65 -7.01
N LEU A 61 -8.63 -5.33 -6.81
CA LEU A 61 -7.85 -4.49 -7.71
C LEU A 61 -7.71 -5.09 -9.11
N LYS A 62 -7.42 -6.39 -9.20
CA LYS A 62 -7.29 -7.10 -10.48
C LYS A 62 -8.61 -7.12 -11.25
N LYS A 63 -9.74 -7.21 -10.55
CA LYS A 63 -11.07 -7.23 -11.15
C LYS A 63 -11.52 -5.84 -11.60
N THR A 64 -11.31 -4.82 -10.78
CA THR A 64 -11.89 -3.48 -10.99
C THR A 64 -10.96 -2.52 -11.73
N GLY A 65 -9.65 -2.73 -11.66
CA GLY A 65 -8.64 -1.89 -12.32
C GLY A 65 -8.47 -0.50 -11.71
N VAL A 66 -9.11 -0.22 -10.56
CA VAL A 66 -9.11 1.11 -9.92
C VAL A 66 -8.86 1.00 -8.42
N PHE A 67 -8.29 2.05 -7.86
CA PHE A 67 -8.06 2.21 -6.41
C PHE A 67 -7.98 3.68 -6.02
N SER A 68 -8.06 3.93 -4.72
CA SER A 68 -7.76 5.25 -4.14
C SER A 68 -6.54 5.16 -3.22
N LEU A 69 -5.82 6.27 -3.09
CA LEU A 69 -4.78 6.46 -2.07
C LEU A 69 -5.09 7.73 -1.28
N SER A 70 -5.26 7.59 0.02
CA SER A 70 -5.39 8.70 0.96
C SER A 70 -4.08 8.87 1.72
N PHE A 71 -3.49 10.06 1.65
CA PHE A 71 -2.28 10.40 2.40
C PHE A 71 -2.62 10.60 3.87
N LEU A 72 -1.76 10.09 4.75
CA LEU A 72 -1.89 10.29 6.19
C LEU A 72 -0.91 11.36 6.68
N ASP A 73 -1.40 12.21 7.58
CA ASP A 73 -0.57 13.13 8.35
C ASP A 73 0.19 12.40 9.47
N ASN A 74 1.26 13.02 9.99
CA ASN A 74 2.09 12.44 11.05
C ASN A 74 1.32 12.19 12.36
N THR A 75 0.17 12.86 12.57
CA THR A 75 -0.71 12.68 13.73
C THR A 75 -1.66 11.48 13.58
N GLN A 76 -1.80 10.91 12.39
CA GLN A 76 -2.82 9.89 12.08
C GLN A 76 -2.33 8.44 12.23
N LYS A 77 -1.39 8.20 13.14
CA LYS A 77 -0.83 6.86 13.37
C LYS A 77 -1.89 5.83 13.81
N ASP A 78 -2.80 6.23 14.70
CA ASP A 78 -3.85 5.34 15.20
C ASP A 78 -4.87 4.99 14.11
N MET A 79 -5.11 5.93 13.18
CA MET A 79 -5.92 5.66 11.98
C MET A 79 -5.24 4.60 11.11
N ALA A 80 -3.94 4.73 10.83
CA ALA A 80 -3.20 3.72 10.07
C ALA A 80 -3.26 2.33 10.74
N ALA A 81 -3.24 2.28 12.07
CA ALA A 81 -3.29 1.03 12.82
C ALA A 81 -4.61 0.25 12.61
N ASN A 82 -5.73 0.95 12.41
CA ASN A 82 -7.03 0.32 12.16
C ASN A 82 -7.07 -0.45 10.83
N PHE A 83 -6.23 -0.09 9.87
CA PHE A 83 -6.16 -0.71 8.53
C PHE A 83 -5.02 -1.74 8.36
N PHE A 84 -4.37 -2.17 9.46
CA PHE A 84 -3.47 -3.33 9.46
C PHE A 84 -4.19 -4.65 9.74
N LYS A 85 -5.46 -4.59 10.16
CA LYS A 85 -6.26 -5.77 10.46
C LYS A 85 -6.70 -6.44 9.14
N PRO A 86 -6.82 -7.79 9.11
CA PRO A 86 -7.30 -8.52 7.93
C PRO A 86 -8.68 -8.08 7.48
#